data_AF-A0A859FBS4-F1
#
_entry.id   AF-A0A859FBS4-F1
#
_cell.length_a   1.000
_cell.length_b   1.000
_cell.length_c   1.000
_cell.angle_alpha   90.00
_cell.angle_beta   90.00
_cell.angle_gamma   90.00
#
_symmetry.space_group_name_H-M   'P 1'
#
loop_
_entity.id
_entity.type
_entity.pdbx_description
1 polymer ?
#
loop_
_entity_poly.entity_id
_entity_poly.type
_entity_poly.pdbx_seq_one_letter_code
_entity_poly.pdbx_strand_id
1 'polypeptide(L)' 'MKAKDIAEKLERYEQKAYEGGYGIDWLEGIGINLKYYMIECDKKEVEPTMRDFLSRIDEMHKKAEA' A
#
# COMPACT_ATOMS: atom_id res chain seq x y z
N MET A 1 5.57 5.95 14.18
CA MET A 1 4.25 5.46 13.72
C MET A 1 4.03 4.12 14.39
N LYS A 2 2.91 3.94 15.10
CA LYS A 2 2.61 2.72 15.83
C LYS A 2 1.88 1.74 14.92
N ALA A 3 1.94 0.44 15.22
CA ALA A 3 1.24 -0.59 14.45
C ALA A 3 -0.27 -0.30 14.32
N LYS A 4 -0.89 0.22 15.39
CA LYS A 4 -2.29 0.64 15.41
C LYS A 4 -2.60 1.70 14.34
N ASP A 5 -1.77 2.74 14.23
CA ASP A 5 -1.97 3.83 13.26
C ASP A 5 -1.90 3.32 11.81
N ILE A 6 -1.07 2.30 11.56
CA ILE A 6 -0.91 1.66 10.25
C ILE A 6 -2.14 0.81 9.92
N ALA A 7 -2.60 0.00 10.88
CA ALA A 7 -3.78 -0.84 10.70
C ALA A 7 -5.04 0.00 10.39
N GLU A 8 -5.28 1.06 11.17
CA GLU A 8 -6.41 1.97 10.95
C GLU A 8 -6.35 2.67 9.59
N LYS A 9 -5.14 2.94 9.06
CA LYS A 9 -4.98 3.53 7.73
C LYS A 9 -5.36 2.56 6.62
N LEU A 10 -4.88 1.32 6.71
CA LEU A 10 -5.16 0.27 5.72
C LEU A 10 -6.66 -0.08 5.69
N GLU A 11 -7.30 -0.17 6.86
CA GLU A 11 -8.74 -0.41 6.98
C GLU A 11 -9.57 0.69 6.29
N ARG A 12 -9.21 1.97 6.49
CA ARG A 12 -9.89 3.08 5.80
C ARG A 12 -9.76 2.99 4.28
N TYR A 13 -8.60 2.61 3.77
CA TYR A 13 -8.41 2.50 2.33
C TYR A 13 -9.15 1.31 1.73
N GLU A 14 -9.19 0.19 2.44
CA GLU A 14 -10.01 -0.98 2.07
C GLU A 14 -11.50 -0.60 1.99
N GLN A 15 -12.03 0.08 3.01
CA GLN A 15 -13.42 0.54 3.04
C GLN A 15 -13.73 1.48 1.87
N LYS A 16 -12.86 2.46 1.60
CA LYS A 16 -13.04 3.38 0.46
C LYS A 16 -13.00 2.66 -0.90
N ALA A 17 -12.10 1.71 -1.07
CA ALA A 17 -12.00 0.92 -2.29
C ALA A 17 -13.25 0.06 -2.51
N TYR A 18 -13.80 -0.49 -1.43
CA TYR A 18 -15.07 -1.21 -1.45
C TYR A 18 -16.25 -0.29 -1.81
N GLU A 19 -16.39 0.85 -1.15
CA GLU A 19 -17.45 1.83 -1.41
C GLU A 19 -17.41 2.41 -2.83
N GLY A 20 -16.21 2.66 -3.36
CA GLY A 20 -16.02 3.25 -4.69
C GLY A 20 -16.12 2.27 -5.86
N GLY A 21 -16.29 0.97 -5.60
CA GLY A 21 -16.45 -0.04 -6.66
C GLY A 21 -15.20 -0.30 -7.50
N TYR A 22 -14.05 0.28 -7.15
CA TYR A 22 -12.74 0.04 -7.77
C TYR A 22 -11.88 -0.95 -6.98
N GLY A 23 -12.49 -1.62 -5.98
CA GLY A 23 -11.90 -2.71 -5.22
C GLY A 23 -11.70 -3.99 -6.05
N ILE A 24 -10.86 -3.95 -7.08
CA ILE A 24 -10.03 -5.12 -7.39
C ILE A 24 -9.32 -5.50 -6.09
N ASP A 25 -9.29 -6.80 -5.76
CA ASP A 25 -8.80 -7.37 -4.50
C ASP A 25 -7.76 -6.45 -3.85
N TRP A 26 -8.21 -5.59 -2.94
CA TRP A 26 -7.37 -4.59 -2.29
C TRP A 26 -6.11 -5.25 -1.72
N LEU A 27 -6.29 -6.47 -1.19
CA LEU A 27 -5.25 -7.38 -0.74
C LEU A 27 -4.27 -7.81 -1.85
N GLU A 28 -4.74 -8.15 -3.05
CA GLU A 28 -3.90 -8.48 -4.20
C GLU A 28 -3.08 -7.25 -4.64
N GLY A 29 -3.70 -6.07 -4.67
CA GLY A 29 -3.02 -4.81 -4.98
C GLY A 29 -1.90 -4.48 -3.98
N ILE A 30 -2.19 -4.56 -2.68
CA ILE A 30 -1.19 -4.35 -1.61
C ILE A 30 -0.06 -5.38 -1.71
N GLY A 31 -0.39 -6.66 -1.92
CA GLY A 31 0.58 -7.74 -2.04
C GLY A 31 1.53 -7.58 -3.23
N ILE A 32 1.00 -7.21 -4.40
CA ILE A 32 1.80 -6.96 -5.61
C ILE A 32 2.77 -5.79 -5.38
N ASN A 33 2.30 -4.71 -4.74
CA ASN A 33 3.14 -3.53 -4.51
C ASN A 33 4.20 -3.78 -3.43
N LEU A 34 3.92 -4.58 -2.42
CA LEU A 34 4.94 -5.04 -1.48
C LEU A 34 6.02 -5.85 -2.21
N LYS A 35 5.63 -6.79 -3.08
CA LYS A 35 6.57 -7.59 -3.88
C LYS A 35 7.47 -6.69 -4.76
N TYR A 36 6.88 -5.76 -5.51
CA TYR A 36 7.66 -4.85 -6.36
C TYR A 36 8.57 -3.91 -5.55
N TYR A 37 8.11 -3.42 -4.41
CA TYR A 37 8.93 -2.62 -3.52
C TYR A 37 10.17 -3.40 -3.04
N MET A 38 10.01 -4.65 -2.61
CA MET A 38 11.12 -5.51 -2.19
C MET A 38 12.12 -5.77 -3.33
N ILE A 39 11.63 -6.05 -4.54
CA ILE A 39 12.48 -6.22 -5.73
C ILE A 39 13.27 -4.94 -6.05
N GLU A 40 12.67 -3.77 -5.89
CA GLU A 40 13.36 -2.50 -6.12
C GLU A 40 14.41 -2.19 -5.04
N CYS A 41 14.12 -2.50 -3.78
CA CYS A 41 15.07 -2.37 -2.68
C CYS A 41 16.31 -3.22 -2.92
N ASP A 42 16.11 -4.50 -3.29
CA ASP A 42 17.18 -5.44 -3.65
C ASP A 42 18.04 -4.91 -4.80
N LYS A 43 17.41 -4.49 -5.91
CA LYS A 43 18.11 -3.92 -7.07
C LYS A 43 18.90 -2.65 -6.77
N LYS A 44 18.46 -1.87 -5.78
CA LYS A 44 19.09 -0.59 -5.39
C LYS A 44 20.06 -0.76 -4.22
N GLU A 45 20.22 -1.98 -3.70
CA GLU A 45 21.02 -2.28 -2.50
C GLU A 45 20.62 -1.40 -1.30
N VAL A 46 19.31 -1.18 -1.12
CA VAL A 46 18.75 -0.41 0.00
C VAL A 46 17.83 -1.27 0.86
N GLU A 47 17.92 -1.09 2.17
CA GLU A 47 17.05 -1.77 3.11
C GLU A 47 15.60 -1.26 3.01
N PRO A 48 14.60 -2.15 2.92
CA PRO A 48 13.21 -1.74 2.88
C PRO A 48 12.77 -1.18 4.24
N THR A 49 12.02 -0.08 4.22
CA THR A 49 11.39 0.49 5.40
C THR A 49 9.87 0.48 5.28
N MET A 50 9.20 0.26 6.41
CA MET A 50 7.74 0.37 6.47
C MET A 50 7.24 1.77 6.08
N ARG A 51 8.05 2.82 6.28
CA ARG A 51 7.71 4.18 5.88
C ARG A 51 7.58 4.30 4.37
N ASP A 52 8.55 3.79 3.63
CA ASP A 52 8.56 3.91 2.16
C ASP A 52 7.51 3.00 1.53
N PHE A 53 7.29 1.81 2.10
CA PHE A 53 6.18 0.95 1.69
C PHE A 53 4.83 1.67 1.84
N LEU A 54 4.58 2.30 2.99
CA LEU A 54 3.35 3.05 3.21
C LEU A 54 3.20 4.26 2.29
N SER A 55 4.31 4.94 1.94
CA SER A 55 4.28 6.00 0.92
C SER A 55 3.79 5.48 -0.44
N ARG A 56 4.18 4.26 -0.83
CA ARG A 56 3.68 3.63 -2.08
C ARG A 56 2.20 3.29 -1.99
N ILE A 57 1.73 2.79 -0.85
CA ILE A 57 0.30 2.54 -0.64
C ILE A 57 -0.51 3.83 -0.76
N ASP A 58 0.01 4.96 -0.27
CA ASP A 58 -0.65 6.26 -0.42
C ASP A 58 -0.75 6.69 -1.88
N GLU A 59 0.28 6.46 -2.68
CA GLU A 59 0.26 6.75 -4.12
C GLU A 59 -0.73 5.87 -4.88
N MET A 60 -0.82 4.58 -4.52
CA MET A 60 -1.82 3.69 -5.09
C MET A 60 -3.23 4.16 -4.78
N HIS A 61 -3.50 4.51 -3.52
CA HIS A 61 -4.80 5.02 -3.11
C HIS A 61 -5.17 6.27 -3.92
N LYS A 62 -4.25 7.23 -4.05
CA LYS A 62 -4.47 8.44 -4.87
C LYS A 62 -4.76 8.14 -6.33
N LYS A 63 -4.08 7.15 -6.93
CA LYS A 63 -4.29 6.74 -8.33
C LYS A 63 -5.64 6.06 -8.53
N ALA A 64 -6.16 5.37 -7.52
CA ALA A 64 -7.45 4.70 -7.58
C ALA A 64 -8.63 5.67 -7.40
N GLU A 65 -8.43 6.79 -6.69
CA GLU A 65 -9.44 7.85 -6.52
C GLU A 65 -9.54 8.83 -7.71
N ALA A 66 -8.59 8.83 -8.65
CA ALA A 66 -8.50 9.78 -9.78
C ALA A 66 -9.15 9.24 -11.07
#